data_AF-A0A2M6YXR2-F1
#
_entry.id   AF-A0A2M6YXR2-F1
#
_cell.length_a   1.000
_cell.length_b   1.000
_cell.length_c   1.000
_cell.angle_alpha   90.00
_cell.angle_beta   90.00
_cell.angle_gamma   90.00
#
_symmetry.space_group_name_H-M   'P 1'
#
loop_
_entity.id
_entity.type
_entity.pdbx_description
1 polymer ?
#
loop_
_entity_poly.entity_id
_entity_poly.type
_entity_poly.pdbx_seq_one_letter_code
_entity_poly.pdbx_strand_id
1 'polypeptide(L)'
;MILWDSLRSPHASRLLLLFALLLQLPSVQAQLVVGSAPDVELRYLVDLPTAGTLRRGEAALDLQAGGRGTLLVKGSIGVSNRFSLGLSYGGTSLLGTGKPGLYPLPGVFATFRIFDESKTAPALLIGFDSQGRRGIVEGSRNYEIKSPGFYAVLSRNYAFYGTMSTHVGVNYSFEHYDGREQPNFFGGVEKSIGEFASCVVEYNAGLNNAWGAGNNGKGFLNVGLWINLGAGMAIGASARDLLESSPEGGERIIQLQYVFDPE
;
A
#
# COMPACT_ATOMS: atom_id res chain seq x y z
N MET A 1 3.98 22.39 -16.37
CA MET A 1 3.72 23.51 -15.43
C MET A 1 3.01 23.01 -14.16
N ILE A 2 1.95 22.19 -14.26
CA ILE A 2 1.17 21.68 -13.10
C ILE A 2 1.98 20.74 -12.16
N LEU A 3 2.85 19.88 -12.70
CA LEU A 3 3.76 19.01 -11.94
C LEU A 3 4.71 19.79 -11.00
N TRP A 4 5.09 21.02 -11.37
CA TRP A 4 6.03 21.83 -10.60
C TRP A 4 5.35 22.61 -9.47
N ASP A 5 4.07 22.93 -9.62
CA ASP A 5 3.31 23.69 -8.63
C ASP A 5 2.73 22.80 -7.51
N SER A 6 2.48 21.51 -7.75
CA SER A 6 2.01 20.60 -6.69
C SER A 6 3.13 20.09 -5.77
N LEU A 7 4.37 19.98 -6.29
CA LEU A 7 5.58 19.74 -5.50
C LEU A 7 5.96 20.92 -4.58
N ARG A 8 5.31 22.09 -4.72
CA ARG A 8 5.51 23.24 -3.82
C ARG A 8 4.82 23.08 -2.47
N SER A 9 3.99 22.06 -2.24
CA SER A 9 3.54 21.73 -0.89
C SER A 9 4.78 21.45 -0.04
N PRO A 10 5.11 22.29 0.97
CA PRO A 10 6.32 22.13 1.75
C PRO A 10 6.27 20.85 2.59
N HIS A 11 5.09 20.29 2.83
CA HIS A 11 4.93 19.06 3.61
C HIS A 11 5.14 17.81 2.77
N ALA A 12 4.52 17.74 1.58
CA ALA A 12 4.64 16.59 0.69
C ALA A 12 6.06 16.38 0.19
N SER A 13 6.71 17.47 -0.24
CA SER A 13 8.10 17.45 -0.70
C SER A 13 9.07 16.99 0.41
N ARG A 14 8.91 17.49 1.64
CA ARG A 14 9.79 17.12 2.77
C ARG A 14 9.65 15.65 3.17
N LEU A 15 8.43 15.11 3.24
CA LEU A 15 8.21 13.70 3.61
C LEU A 15 8.73 12.75 2.54
N LEU A 16 8.47 13.03 1.27
CA LEU A 16 9.01 12.23 0.16
C LEU A 16 10.53 12.28 0.11
N LEU A 17 11.13 13.46 0.30
CA LEU A 17 12.58 13.61 0.39
C LEU A 17 13.17 12.82 1.56
N LEU A 18 12.48 12.80 2.71
CA LEU A 18 12.90 12.00 3.86
C LEU A 18 12.91 10.51 3.52
N PHE A 19 11.85 9.96 2.93
CA PHE A 19 11.82 8.55 2.54
C PHE A 19 12.86 8.23 1.45
N ALA A 20 13.07 9.13 0.50
CA ALA A 20 14.10 8.98 -0.53
C ALA A 20 15.52 9.01 0.08
N LEU A 21 15.76 9.83 1.11
CA LEU A 21 17.03 9.85 1.84
C LEU A 21 17.23 8.57 2.64
N LEU A 22 16.16 8.05 3.27
CA LEU A 22 16.18 6.78 3.99
C LEU A 22 16.53 5.61 3.07
N LEU A 23 16.18 5.64 1.78
CA LEU A 23 16.61 4.63 0.79
C LEU A 23 18.11 4.64 0.48
N GLN A 24 18.83 5.72 0.80
CA GLN A 24 20.27 5.86 0.52
C GLN A 24 21.16 5.43 1.69
N LEU A 25 20.58 5.03 2.83
CA LEU A 25 21.37 4.58 3.97
C LEU A 25 22.20 3.34 3.59
N PRO A 26 23.47 3.25 4.02
CA PRO A 26 24.29 2.07 3.79
C PRO A 26 23.65 0.86 4.49
N SER A 27 23.57 -0.26 3.78
CA SER A 27 23.04 -1.50 4.36
C SER A 27 23.96 -2.01 5.47
N VAL A 28 23.51 -1.92 6.72
CA VAL A 28 24.03 -2.75 7.81
C VAL A 28 23.27 -4.07 7.73
N GLN A 29 23.99 -5.19 7.59
CA GLN A 29 23.47 -6.52 7.25
C GLN A 29 22.08 -6.83 7.83
N ALA A 30 21.04 -6.86 6.99
CA ALA A 30 19.72 -7.35 7.36
C ALA A 30 19.68 -8.88 7.27
N GLN A 31 19.29 -9.51 8.37
CA GLN A 31 18.88 -10.91 8.42
C GLN A 31 17.36 -10.90 8.52
N LEU A 32 16.71 -11.34 7.42
CA LEU A 32 15.31 -11.71 7.23
C LEU A 32 14.21 -10.71 7.67
N VAL A 33 13.13 -10.69 6.88
CA VAL A 33 11.82 -10.19 7.32
C VAL A 33 11.39 -11.08 8.47
N VAL A 34 11.26 -10.52 9.66
CA VAL A 34 10.71 -11.25 10.81
C VAL A 34 9.28 -10.79 11.01
N GLY A 35 8.35 -11.74 10.89
CA GLY A 35 6.95 -11.52 11.16
C GLY A 35 6.09 -12.61 10.57
N SER A 36 6.07 -12.76 9.26
CA SER A 36 5.48 -13.95 8.65
C SER A 36 6.31 -15.19 8.96
N ALA A 37 5.86 -16.39 8.54
CA ALA A 37 6.82 -17.46 8.26
C ALA A 37 8.04 -16.83 7.53
N PRO A 38 9.29 -17.18 7.87
CA PRO A 38 10.52 -16.45 7.51
C PRO A 38 10.74 -16.15 6.01
N ASP A 39 9.80 -16.55 5.16
CA ASP A 39 9.78 -16.46 3.71
C ASP A 39 8.69 -15.55 3.10
N VAL A 40 7.70 -15.04 3.86
CA VAL A 40 6.66 -14.19 3.26
C VAL A 40 7.08 -12.72 3.30
N GLU A 41 7.14 -12.11 2.13
CA GLU A 41 7.47 -10.70 2.03
C GLU A 41 6.24 -9.81 2.27
N LEU A 42 6.42 -8.70 3.00
CA LEU A 42 5.35 -7.70 3.16
C LEU A 42 4.99 -7.14 1.77
N ARG A 43 3.75 -7.34 1.31
CA ARG A 43 3.27 -6.91 -0.02
C ARG A 43 2.65 -5.50 -0.03
N TYR A 44 2.10 -5.09 1.11
CA TYR A 44 1.45 -3.79 1.31
C TYR A 44 1.82 -3.24 2.68
N LEU A 45 2.02 -1.93 2.75
CA LEU A 45 2.17 -1.20 4.00
C LEU A 45 0.81 -1.14 4.73
N VAL A 46 0.03 -0.07 4.52
CA VAL A 46 -1.40 0.00 4.87
C VAL A 46 -2.21 -0.12 3.58
N ASP A 47 -1.96 0.76 2.62
CA ASP A 47 -2.56 0.73 1.28
C ASP A 47 -1.53 0.67 0.17
N LEU A 48 -0.33 1.18 0.41
CA LEU A 48 0.67 1.36 -0.63
C LEU A 48 1.45 0.06 -0.87
N PRO A 49 1.74 -0.27 -2.13
CA PRO A 49 2.48 -1.48 -2.47
C PRO A 49 3.95 -1.32 -2.08
N THR A 50 4.58 -2.45 -1.75
CA THR A 50 6.03 -2.59 -1.59
C THR A 50 6.60 -3.37 -2.78
N ALA A 51 7.91 -3.65 -2.78
CA ALA A 51 8.51 -4.55 -3.75
C ALA A 51 8.32 -6.04 -3.39
N GLY A 52 7.50 -6.39 -2.39
CA GLY A 52 7.19 -7.76 -1.97
C GLY A 52 6.33 -8.52 -2.98
N THR A 53 6.60 -9.82 -3.18
CA THR A 53 5.88 -10.70 -4.12
C THR A 53 5.64 -12.07 -3.50
N LEU A 54 4.64 -12.79 -4.03
CA LEU A 54 4.43 -14.21 -3.71
C LEU A 54 5.39 -15.08 -4.51
N ARG A 55 5.96 -16.10 -3.87
CA ARG A 55 6.80 -17.12 -4.52
C ARG A 55 5.95 -18.04 -5.39
N ARG A 56 6.59 -18.76 -6.30
CA ARG A 56 5.91 -19.73 -7.16
C ARG A 56 5.10 -20.72 -6.30
N GLY A 57 3.79 -20.81 -6.56
CA GLY A 57 2.89 -21.76 -5.91
C GLY A 57 2.23 -21.21 -4.65
N GLU A 58 2.73 -20.13 -4.05
CA GLU A 58 2.08 -19.48 -2.93
C GLU A 58 0.76 -18.84 -3.36
N ALA A 59 -0.22 -18.90 -2.47
CA ALA A 59 -1.48 -18.19 -2.61
C ALA A 59 -1.68 -17.28 -1.40
N ALA A 60 -2.31 -16.13 -1.58
CA ALA A 60 -2.64 -15.24 -0.48
C ALA A 60 -4.08 -14.75 -0.54
N LEU A 61 -4.68 -14.63 0.65
CA LEU A 61 -5.97 -14.04 0.89
C LEU A 61 -5.79 -12.84 1.83
N ASP A 62 -6.17 -11.67 1.36
CA ASP A 62 -6.17 -10.44 2.13
C ASP A 62 -7.60 -9.97 2.36
N LEU A 63 -7.92 -9.66 3.60
CA LEU A 63 -9.19 -9.09 4.02
C LEU A 63 -8.94 -7.71 4.63
N GLN A 64 -9.81 -6.76 4.32
CA GLN A 64 -9.76 -5.44 4.90
C GLN A 64 -11.17 -4.97 5.22
N ALA A 65 -11.41 -4.67 6.50
CA ALA A 65 -12.62 -4.04 6.99
C ALA A 65 -12.27 -2.61 7.43
N GLY A 66 -13.03 -1.62 6.96
CA GLY A 66 -12.76 -0.20 7.23
C GLY A 66 -13.98 0.59 7.65
N GLY A 67 -13.84 1.91 7.62
CA GLY A 67 -14.91 2.84 7.91
C GLY A 67 -16.11 2.63 7.00
N ARG A 68 -17.28 3.11 7.44
CA ARG A 68 -18.55 3.02 6.70
C ARG A 68 -18.95 1.58 6.33
N GLY A 69 -18.52 0.59 7.10
CA GLY A 69 -18.79 -0.82 6.83
C GLY A 69 -18.14 -1.31 5.53
N THR A 70 -17.04 -0.70 5.12
CA THR A 70 -16.29 -1.10 3.93
C THR A 70 -15.66 -2.47 4.15
N LEU A 71 -15.83 -3.38 3.19
CA LEU A 71 -15.16 -4.67 3.17
C LEU A 71 -14.52 -4.87 1.80
N LEU A 72 -13.25 -5.26 1.80
CA LEU A 72 -12.49 -5.61 0.60
C LEU A 72 -11.83 -6.97 0.81
N VAL A 73 -12.01 -7.85 -0.17
CA VAL A 73 -11.36 -9.16 -0.24
C VAL A 73 -10.43 -9.17 -1.44
N LYS A 74 -9.22 -9.66 -1.26
CA LYS A 74 -8.23 -9.81 -2.33
C LYS A 74 -7.63 -11.20 -2.28
N GLY A 75 -7.69 -11.90 -3.41
CA GLY A 75 -7.10 -13.22 -3.59
C GLY A 75 -5.98 -13.14 -4.62
N SER A 76 -4.88 -13.85 -4.37
CA SER A 76 -3.71 -13.78 -5.24
C SER A 76 -2.85 -15.03 -5.25
N ILE A 77 -2.07 -15.19 -6.31
CA ILE A 77 -1.15 -16.32 -6.49
C ILE A 77 0.20 -15.85 -7.02
N GLY A 78 1.27 -16.51 -6.58
CA GLY A 78 2.60 -16.39 -7.18
C GLY A 78 2.74 -17.37 -8.35
N VAL A 79 2.73 -16.84 -9.57
CA VAL A 79 2.93 -17.65 -10.79
C VAL A 79 4.41 -18.01 -10.96
N SER A 80 5.30 -17.13 -10.52
CA SER A 80 6.74 -17.38 -10.41
C SER A 80 7.30 -16.60 -9.21
N ASN A 81 8.56 -16.83 -8.85
CA ASN A 81 9.23 -16.10 -7.77
C ASN A 81 9.38 -14.58 -8.01
N ARG A 82 8.96 -14.09 -9.19
CA ARG A 82 9.00 -12.66 -9.55
C ARG A 82 7.68 -12.15 -10.09
N PHE A 83 6.68 -13.02 -10.29
CA PHE A 83 5.43 -12.64 -10.93
C PHE A 83 4.25 -13.14 -10.12
N SER A 84 3.39 -12.22 -9.69
CA SER A 84 2.17 -12.52 -8.96
C SER A 84 0.97 -11.86 -9.64
N LEU A 85 -0.19 -12.48 -9.52
CA LEU A 85 -1.45 -11.96 -10.05
C LEU A 85 -2.57 -12.20 -9.06
N GLY A 86 -3.65 -11.44 -9.19
CA GLY A 86 -4.84 -11.71 -8.42
C GLY A 86 -5.99 -10.76 -8.71
N LEU A 87 -7.04 -10.95 -7.91
CA LEU A 87 -8.32 -10.28 -8.04
C LEU A 87 -8.74 -9.70 -6.69
N SER A 88 -9.51 -8.63 -6.71
CA SER A 88 -10.13 -8.09 -5.52
C SER A 88 -11.58 -7.71 -5.77
N TYR A 89 -12.41 -7.81 -4.74
CA TYR A 89 -13.78 -7.30 -4.80
C TYR A 89 -14.25 -6.88 -3.42
N GLY A 90 -15.11 -5.88 -3.40
CA GLY A 90 -15.54 -5.26 -2.17
C GLY A 90 -16.65 -4.25 -2.38
N GLY A 91 -16.92 -3.50 -1.32
CA GLY A 91 -17.96 -2.49 -1.30
C GLY A 91 -18.03 -1.79 0.05
N THR A 92 -18.93 -0.81 0.13
CA THR A 92 -19.26 -0.03 1.33
C THR A 92 -20.57 -0.51 1.94
N SER A 93 -20.79 -0.22 3.22
CA SER A 93 -22.01 -0.61 3.95
C SER A 93 -22.30 -2.12 3.89
N LEU A 94 -21.25 -2.95 3.77
CA LEU A 94 -21.37 -4.41 3.80
C LEU A 94 -21.46 -4.94 5.23
N LEU A 95 -20.96 -4.15 6.19
CA LEU A 95 -21.11 -4.36 7.62
C LEU A 95 -21.97 -3.23 8.20
N GLY A 96 -22.98 -3.57 8.99
CA GLY A 96 -23.90 -2.61 9.61
C GLY A 96 -25.30 -2.60 8.99
N THR A 97 -26.03 -1.49 9.17
CA THR A 97 -27.46 -1.36 8.80
C THR A 97 -27.69 -0.52 7.54
N GLY A 98 -26.63 0.02 6.94
CA GLY A 98 -26.71 0.79 5.70
C GLY A 98 -27.08 -0.06 4.48
N LYS A 99 -27.48 0.58 3.39
CA LYS A 99 -27.72 -0.11 2.11
C LYS A 99 -26.37 -0.56 1.51
N PRO A 100 -26.17 -1.86 1.21
CA PRO A 100 -24.95 -2.35 0.59
C PRO A 100 -24.65 -1.65 -0.73
N GLY A 101 -23.42 -1.14 -0.87
CA GLY A 101 -22.92 -0.50 -2.08
C GLY A 101 -21.69 -1.25 -2.59
N LEU A 102 -21.88 -2.15 -3.57
CA LEU A 102 -20.79 -2.91 -4.16
C LEU A 102 -19.99 -2.06 -5.16
N TYR A 103 -18.70 -2.35 -5.28
CA TYR A 103 -17.89 -1.76 -6.34
C TYR A 103 -18.37 -2.20 -7.72
N PRO A 104 -18.27 -1.33 -8.74
CA PRO A 104 -18.88 -1.58 -10.05
C PRO A 104 -18.24 -2.76 -10.78
N LEU A 105 -16.94 -2.99 -10.57
CA LEU A 105 -16.18 -4.07 -11.18
C LEU A 105 -15.21 -4.68 -10.15
N PRO A 106 -14.87 -5.98 -10.30
CA PRO A 106 -13.71 -6.55 -9.63
C PRO A 106 -12.42 -5.81 -10.00
N GLY A 107 -11.59 -5.58 -9.00
CA GLY A 107 -10.21 -5.14 -9.19
C GLY A 107 -9.34 -6.29 -9.69
N VAL A 108 -8.39 -5.96 -10.55
CA VAL A 108 -7.33 -6.87 -10.99
C VAL A 108 -5.99 -6.29 -10.58
N PHE A 109 -5.05 -7.17 -10.27
CA PHE A 109 -3.69 -6.73 -10.05
C PHE A 109 -2.68 -7.75 -10.58
N ALA A 110 -1.52 -7.22 -10.98
CA ALA A 110 -0.39 -8.00 -11.46
C ALA A 110 0.91 -7.29 -11.05
N THR A 111 1.89 -8.06 -10.60
CA THR A 111 3.18 -7.52 -10.13
C THR A 111 4.34 -8.30 -10.74
N PHE A 112 5.38 -7.58 -11.17
CA PHE A 112 6.61 -8.17 -11.68
C PHE A 112 7.83 -7.53 -11.00
N ARG A 113 8.60 -8.34 -10.27
CA ARG A 113 9.87 -7.92 -9.67
C ARG A 113 10.99 -7.94 -10.72
N ILE A 114 11.56 -6.77 -11.00
CA ILE A 114 12.61 -6.60 -12.01
C ILE A 114 13.95 -7.09 -11.47
N PHE A 115 14.32 -6.64 -10.27
CA PHE A 115 15.52 -7.10 -9.58
C PHE A 115 15.29 -7.17 -8.06
N ASP A 116 15.93 -8.17 -7.47
CA ASP A 116 15.93 -8.42 -6.04
C ASP A 116 16.85 -7.42 -5.32
N GLU A 117 16.61 -7.22 -4.03
CA GLU A 117 17.50 -6.41 -3.20
C GLU A 117 18.90 -7.01 -3.16
N SER A 118 19.92 -6.16 -3.18
CA SER A 118 21.32 -6.55 -3.03
C SER A 118 22.00 -5.63 -2.02
N LYS A 119 23.28 -5.91 -1.73
CA LYS A 119 24.09 -5.07 -0.84
C LYS A 119 24.18 -3.61 -1.32
N THR A 120 24.10 -3.37 -2.64
CA THR A 120 24.31 -2.04 -3.23
C THR A 120 23.04 -1.42 -3.77
N ALA A 121 22.05 -2.22 -4.20
CA ALA A 121 20.82 -1.74 -4.82
C ALA A 121 19.55 -2.19 -4.09
N PRO A 122 18.53 -1.33 -3.95
CA PRO A 122 17.20 -1.72 -3.48
C PRO A 122 16.54 -2.71 -4.46
N ALA A 123 15.50 -3.43 -4.01
CA ALA A 123 14.62 -4.18 -4.90
C ALA A 123 13.78 -3.22 -5.75
N LEU A 124 13.49 -3.57 -7.01
CA LEU A 124 12.57 -2.84 -7.88
C LEU A 124 11.44 -3.76 -8.35
N LEU A 125 10.22 -3.29 -8.14
CA LEU A 125 9.01 -3.93 -8.62
C LEU A 125 8.20 -2.94 -9.47
N ILE A 126 7.62 -3.47 -10.55
CA ILE A 126 6.56 -2.79 -11.30
C ILE A 126 5.26 -3.57 -11.15
N GLY A 127 4.15 -2.87 -11.19
CA GLY A 127 2.86 -3.52 -11.07
C GLY A 127 1.71 -2.70 -11.63
N PHE A 128 0.56 -3.35 -11.65
CA PHE A 128 -0.73 -2.76 -11.93
C PHE A 128 -1.72 -3.17 -10.84
N ASP A 129 -2.50 -2.23 -10.32
CA ASP A 129 -3.61 -2.50 -9.41
C ASP A 129 -4.77 -1.55 -9.74
N SER A 130 -5.92 -2.09 -10.14
CA SER A 130 -7.10 -1.30 -10.49
C SER A 130 -8.07 -1.06 -9.32
N GLN A 131 -7.72 -1.51 -8.11
CA GLN A 131 -8.58 -1.39 -6.94
C GLN A 131 -8.28 -0.11 -6.14
N GLY A 132 -9.23 0.83 -6.11
CA GLY A 132 -9.19 1.98 -5.20
C GLY A 132 -9.74 1.67 -3.80
N ARG A 133 -9.86 2.70 -2.96
CA ARG A 133 -10.24 2.59 -1.52
C ARG A 133 -11.38 3.51 -1.11
N ARG A 134 -11.90 3.29 0.11
CA ARG A 134 -12.88 4.08 0.90
C ARG A 134 -14.31 4.21 0.37
N GLY A 135 -14.55 3.97 -0.92
CA GLY A 135 -15.89 4.03 -1.48
C GLY A 135 -15.89 4.48 -2.93
N ILE A 136 -17.08 4.70 -3.48
CA ILE A 136 -17.27 5.31 -4.80
C ILE A 136 -17.82 6.72 -4.59
N VAL A 137 -17.24 7.70 -5.27
CA VAL A 137 -17.71 9.10 -5.22
C VAL A 137 -19.09 9.18 -5.86
N GLU A 138 -20.03 9.84 -5.16
CA GLU A 138 -21.42 10.00 -5.62
C GLU A 138 -21.50 10.62 -7.03
N GLY A 139 -22.38 10.06 -7.86
CA GLY A 139 -22.54 10.49 -9.25
C GLY A 139 -21.40 10.07 -10.19
N SER A 140 -20.40 9.33 -9.69
CA SER A 140 -19.28 8.81 -10.48
C SER A 140 -19.18 7.27 -10.40
N ARG A 141 -18.21 6.69 -11.13
CA ARG A 141 -17.82 5.27 -11.01
C ARG A 141 -16.43 5.10 -10.37
N ASN A 142 -15.89 6.15 -9.76
CA ASN A 142 -14.50 6.22 -9.36
C ASN A 142 -14.38 6.18 -7.85
N TYR A 143 -13.22 5.71 -7.41
CA TYR A 143 -12.94 5.57 -6.00
C TYR A 143 -12.65 6.92 -5.36
N GLU A 144 -13.03 7.01 -4.09
CA GLU A 144 -12.69 8.10 -3.18
C GLU A 144 -11.18 8.33 -3.14
N ILE A 145 -10.42 7.27 -2.88
CA ILE A 145 -8.98 7.23 -3.13
C ILE A 145 -8.77 6.37 -4.37
N LYS A 146 -8.27 7.00 -5.42
CA LYS A 146 -8.00 6.36 -6.72
C LYS A 146 -7.07 5.16 -6.56
N SER A 147 -7.34 4.13 -7.36
CA SER A 147 -6.48 2.98 -7.57
C SER A 147 -5.05 3.41 -7.93
N PRO A 148 -4.04 2.62 -7.54
CA PRO A 148 -2.67 2.86 -7.97
C PRO A 148 -2.52 2.94 -9.49
N GLY A 149 -3.26 2.11 -10.25
CA GLY A 149 -3.05 1.91 -11.67
C GLY A 149 -1.69 1.28 -11.92
N PHE A 150 -0.93 1.78 -12.91
CA PHE A 150 0.47 1.34 -13.06
C PHE A 150 1.35 1.99 -12.00
N TYR A 151 2.24 1.21 -11.41
CA TYR A 151 3.18 1.72 -10.41
C TYR A 151 4.56 1.06 -10.51
N ALA A 152 5.55 1.75 -9.95
CA ALA A 152 6.88 1.23 -9.70
C ALA A 152 7.26 1.57 -8.25
N VAL A 153 7.93 0.64 -7.58
CA VAL A 153 8.34 0.81 -6.18
C VAL A 153 9.73 0.24 -5.95
N LEU A 154 10.53 1.02 -5.24
CA LEU A 154 11.83 0.65 -4.70
C LEU A 154 11.66 0.28 -3.24
N SER A 155 12.23 -0.85 -2.82
CA SER A 155 12.22 -1.29 -1.41
C SER A 155 13.60 -1.67 -0.93
N ARG A 156 13.92 -1.33 0.31
CA ARG A 156 15.21 -1.63 0.92
C ARG A 156 15.04 -1.99 2.39
N ASN A 157 15.76 -2.99 2.84
CA ASN A 157 15.77 -3.47 4.21
C ASN A 157 17.08 -3.10 4.92
N TYR A 158 16.97 -2.76 6.20
CA TYR A 158 18.08 -2.38 7.06
C TYR A 158 18.02 -3.17 8.37
N ALA A 159 19.16 -3.68 8.84
CA ALA A 159 19.24 -4.10 10.23
C ALA A 159 19.41 -2.89 11.14
N PHE A 160 18.39 -2.66 11.97
CA PHE A 160 18.38 -1.62 12.96
C PHE A 160 17.52 -2.10 14.12
N TYR A 161 18.08 -2.71 15.17
CA TYR A 161 17.33 -3.28 16.31
C TYR A 161 16.04 -4.01 15.87
N GLY A 162 16.22 -5.06 15.07
CA GLY A 162 15.18 -5.62 14.20
C GLY A 162 15.38 -5.19 12.74
N THR A 163 14.35 -5.38 11.92
CA THR A 163 14.34 -5.00 10.50
C THR A 163 13.61 -3.68 10.35
N MET A 164 14.19 -2.76 9.59
CA MET A 164 13.56 -1.53 9.13
C MET A 164 13.54 -1.53 7.62
N SER A 165 12.35 -1.50 7.03
CA SER A 165 12.13 -1.53 5.59
C SER A 165 11.71 -0.14 5.13
N THR A 166 12.27 0.36 4.03
CA THR A 166 11.88 1.64 3.43
C THR A 166 11.40 1.40 2.01
N HIS A 167 10.32 2.07 1.64
CA HIS A 167 9.66 1.94 0.35
C HIS A 167 9.41 3.31 -0.26
N VAL A 168 9.72 3.51 -1.54
CA VAL A 168 9.36 4.73 -2.28
C VAL A 168 8.89 4.34 -3.67
N GLY A 169 7.83 4.96 -4.15
CA GLY A 169 7.28 4.64 -5.44
C GLY A 169 6.57 5.79 -6.13
N VAL A 170 6.18 5.49 -7.36
CA VAL A 170 5.41 6.36 -8.25
C VAL A 170 4.28 5.54 -8.85
N ASN A 171 3.12 6.15 -9.05
CA ASN A 171 1.98 5.51 -9.69
C ASN A 171 1.22 6.45 -10.63
N TYR A 172 0.46 5.87 -11.55
CA TYR A 172 -0.43 6.57 -12.47
C TYR A 172 -1.76 5.83 -12.58
N SER A 173 -2.84 6.50 -12.17
CA SER A 173 -4.20 5.95 -12.17
C SER A 173 -4.92 6.24 -13.48
N PHE A 174 -5.80 5.32 -13.89
CA PHE A 174 -6.68 5.46 -15.05
C PHE A 174 -8.10 5.90 -14.67
N GLU A 175 -8.27 6.49 -13.49
CA GLU A 175 -9.54 7.08 -13.06
C GLU A 175 -9.60 8.56 -13.42
N HIS A 176 -10.58 8.92 -14.26
CA HIS A 176 -10.63 10.16 -15.04
C HIS A 176 -11.85 11.03 -14.72
N TYR A 177 -12.07 11.42 -13.45
CA TYR A 177 -13.32 12.10 -13.05
C TYR A 177 -13.14 13.49 -12.43
N ASP A 178 -11.97 13.76 -11.87
CA ASP A 178 -11.69 14.99 -11.12
C ASP A 178 -10.70 15.90 -11.85
N GLY A 179 -10.40 15.59 -13.13
CA GLY A 179 -9.45 16.33 -13.96
C GLY A 179 -7.99 16.24 -13.51
N ARG A 180 -7.64 15.33 -12.59
CA ARG A 180 -6.27 15.15 -12.07
C ARG A 180 -5.62 13.87 -12.55
N GLU A 181 -5.15 13.92 -13.78
CA GLU A 181 -4.50 12.83 -14.51
C GLU A 181 -2.99 13.03 -14.51
N GLN A 182 -2.38 12.87 -13.34
CA GLN A 182 -0.95 13.10 -13.19
C GLN A 182 -0.29 11.98 -12.39
N PRO A 183 1.02 11.75 -12.58
CA PRO A 183 1.77 10.86 -11.71
C PRO A 183 1.63 11.26 -10.25
N ASN A 184 1.58 10.25 -9.38
CA ASN A 184 1.55 10.40 -7.94
C ASN A 184 2.75 9.70 -7.32
N PHE A 185 3.24 10.26 -6.22
CA PHE A 185 4.39 9.72 -5.49
C PHE A 185 3.95 9.25 -4.11
N PHE A 186 4.65 8.24 -3.61
CA PHE A 186 4.40 7.71 -2.29
C PHE A 186 5.68 7.15 -1.67
N GLY A 187 5.66 6.99 -0.36
CA GLY A 187 6.72 6.30 0.35
C GLY A 187 6.28 5.89 1.75
N GLY A 188 7.07 5.05 2.40
CA GLY A 188 6.78 4.60 3.74
C GLY A 188 7.89 3.77 4.34
N VAL A 189 7.71 3.45 5.61
CA VAL A 189 8.64 2.67 6.41
C VAL A 189 7.86 1.60 7.16
N GLU A 190 8.42 0.41 7.22
CA GLU A 190 8.08 -0.63 8.17
C GLU A 190 9.20 -0.77 9.19
N LYS A 191 8.84 -1.00 10.45
CA LYS A 191 9.78 -1.28 11.52
C LYS A 191 9.30 -2.48 12.33
N SER A 192 10.11 -3.54 12.41
CA SER A 192 9.81 -4.69 13.25
C SER A 192 9.95 -4.33 14.75
N ILE A 193 9.11 -4.96 15.57
CA ILE A 193 9.08 -4.83 17.03
C ILE A 193 9.12 -6.25 17.60
N GLY A 194 10.31 -6.68 18.03
CA GLY A 194 10.54 -8.07 18.38
C GLY A 194 10.31 -9.00 17.17
N GLU A 195 9.82 -10.21 17.43
CA GLU A 195 9.62 -11.23 16.39
C GLU A 195 8.19 -11.33 15.86
N PHE A 196 7.23 -10.72 16.55
CA PHE A 196 5.81 -10.96 16.31
C PHE A 196 5.06 -9.74 15.80
N ALA A 197 5.66 -8.56 15.76
CA ALA A 197 4.97 -7.33 15.40
C ALA A 197 5.78 -6.44 14.46
N SER A 198 5.09 -5.62 13.66
CA SER A 198 5.69 -4.51 12.93
C SER A 198 4.80 -3.27 12.94
N CYS A 199 5.42 -2.10 13.01
CA CYS A 199 4.77 -0.80 12.87
C CYS A 199 5.07 -0.24 11.49
N VAL A 200 4.06 0.33 10.86
CA VAL A 200 4.13 0.85 9.50
C VAL A 200 3.69 2.31 9.50
N VAL A 201 4.42 3.14 8.76
CA VAL A 201 4.02 4.50 8.43
C VAL A 201 4.13 4.67 6.92
N GLU A 202 3.06 5.12 6.28
CA GLU A 202 3.07 5.39 4.84
C GLU A 202 2.50 6.77 4.53
N TYR A 203 3.01 7.37 3.46
CA TYR A 203 2.61 8.66 2.95
C TYR A 203 2.34 8.58 1.45
N ASN A 204 1.13 8.94 1.06
CA ASN A 204 0.71 9.10 -0.33
C ASN A 204 0.57 10.59 -0.62
N ALA A 205 1.29 11.14 -1.60
CA ALA A 205 1.22 12.57 -1.91
C ALA A 205 -0.16 13.03 -2.40
N GLY A 206 -1.00 12.10 -2.89
CA GLY A 206 -2.36 12.38 -3.33
C GLY A 206 -2.45 13.33 -4.51
N LEU A 207 -1.40 13.43 -5.33
CA LEU A 207 -1.31 14.40 -6.43
C LEU A 207 -2.36 14.11 -7.51
N ASN A 208 -2.64 12.84 -7.76
CA ASN A 208 -3.63 12.38 -8.73
C ASN A 208 -5.08 12.41 -8.21
N ASN A 209 -5.31 12.95 -7.00
CA ASN A 209 -6.60 12.95 -6.34
C ASN A 209 -6.99 14.38 -5.93
N ALA A 210 -8.22 14.79 -6.25
CA ALA A 210 -8.69 16.13 -5.94
C ALA A 210 -8.67 16.49 -4.46
N TRP A 211 -8.84 15.52 -3.56
CA TRP A 211 -8.84 15.79 -2.12
C TRP A 211 -7.42 15.92 -1.57
N GLY A 212 -6.53 14.99 -1.96
CA GLY A 212 -5.12 15.04 -1.57
C GLY A 212 -4.42 16.31 -2.08
N ALA A 213 -4.58 16.62 -3.37
CA ALA A 213 -4.01 17.81 -3.98
C ALA A 213 -4.78 19.11 -3.62
N GLY A 214 -6.09 19.02 -3.38
CA GLY A 214 -6.96 20.17 -3.11
C GLY A 214 -6.92 20.68 -1.66
N ASN A 215 -6.60 19.82 -0.68
CA ASN A 215 -6.47 20.23 0.72
C ASN A 215 -5.05 20.75 1.04
N ASN A 216 -4.63 21.83 0.36
CA ASN A 216 -3.27 22.40 0.45
C ASN A 216 -2.12 21.43 0.13
N GLY A 217 -2.40 20.35 -0.62
CA GLY A 217 -1.38 19.36 -0.98
C GLY A 217 -0.82 18.61 0.24
N LYS A 218 -1.64 18.35 1.27
CA LYS A 218 -1.23 17.60 2.46
C LYS A 218 -0.93 16.14 2.15
N GLY A 219 -1.62 15.53 1.19
CA GLY A 219 -1.54 14.09 0.93
C GLY A 219 -2.14 13.25 2.07
N PHE A 220 -1.99 11.93 2.02
CA PHE A 220 -2.56 11.00 2.99
C PHE A 220 -1.44 10.35 3.81
N LEU A 221 -1.51 10.47 5.13
CA LEU A 221 -0.62 9.80 6.07
C LEU A 221 -1.39 8.68 6.77
N ASN A 222 -0.90 7.45 6.67
CA ASN A 222 -1.48 6.29 7.32
C ASN A 222 -0.45 5.64 8.24
N VAL A 223 -0.93 5.05 9.33
CA VAL A 223 -0.11 4.31 10.30
C VAL A 223 -0.77 2.97 10.58
N GLY A 224 0.01 1.90 10.67
CA GLY A 224 -0.47 0.55 10.93
C GLY A 224 0.37 -0.18 11.97
N LEU A 225 -0.26 -1.09 12.70
CA LEU A 225 0.38 -2.10 13.53
C LEU A 225 -0.04 -3.47 13.02
N TRP A 226 0.93 -4.29 12.67
CA TRP A 226 0.75 -5.67 12.24
C TRP A 226 1.24 -6.62 13.34
N ILE A 227 0.44 -7.62 13.66
CA ILE A 227 0.78 -8.71 14.55
C ILE A 227 0.73 -10.01 13.75
N ASN A 228 1.80 -10.77 13.84
CA ASN A 228 1.90 -12.05 13.18
C ASN A 228 1.49 -13.16 14.13
N LEU A 229 0.63 -14.03 13.63
CA LEU A 229 0.00 -15.10 14.39
C LEU A 229 0.65 -16.46 14.11
N GLY A 230 1.63 -16.50 13.21
CA GLY A 230 2.25 -17.74 12.71
C GLY A 230 1.44 -18.38 11.58
N ALA A 231 1.99 -19.46 11.01
CA ALA A 231 1.36 -20.24 9.93
C ALA A 231 0.88 -19.38 8.73
N GLY A 232 1.67 -18.38 8.34
CA GLY A 232 1.35 -17.49 7.22
C GLY A 232 0.25 -16.46 7.51
N MET A 233 -0.25 -16.36 8.75
CA MET A 233 -1.31 -15.44 9.13
C MET A 233 -0.80 -14.20 9.87
N ALA A 234 -1.30 -13.03 9.49
CA ALA A 234 -1.08 -11.75 10.17
C ALA A 234 -2.37 -10.95 10.28
N ILE A 235 -2.52 -10.20 11.36
CA ILE A 235 -3.62 -9.26 11.59
C ILE A 235 -3.07 -7.84 11.74
N GLY A 236 -3.73 -6.88 11.11
CA GLY A 236 -3.35 -5.47 11.12
C GLY A 236 -4.45 -4.60 11.71
N ALA A 237 -4.06 -3.58 12.46
CA ALA A 237 -4.92 -2.47 12.84
C ALA A 237 -4.26 -1.17 12.37
N SER A 238 -4.97 -0.37 11.58
CA SER A 238 -4.39 0.82 10.96
C SER A 238 -5.32 2.03 11.09
N ALA A 239 -4.72 3.21 11.20
CA ALA A 239 -5.38 4.50 11.11
C ALA A 239 -4.97 5.17 9.79
N ARG A 240 -5.96 5.54 8.98
CA ARG A 240 -5.77 6.19 7.68
C ARG A 240 -6.12 7.66 7.73
N ASP A 241 -5.53 8.39 6.80
CA ASP A 241 -5.79 9.80 6.52
C ASP A 241 -5.67 10.67 7.78
N LEU A 242 -4.57 10.49 8.52
CA LEU A 242 -4.27 11.24 9.74
C LEU A 242 -4.06 12.75 9.49
N LEU A 243 -3.91 13.16 8.23
CA LEU A 243 -3.82 14.57 7.83
C LEU A 243 -5.19 15.17 7.45
N GLU A 244 -6.25 14.36 7.49
CA GLU A 244 -7.64 14.72 7.16
C GLU A 244 -7.75 15.36 5.77
N SER A 245 -7.14 14.71 4.77
CA SER A 245 -7.12 15.18 3.39
C SER A 245 -8.42 14.88 2.65
N SER A 246 -9.10 13.77 2.97
CA SER A 246 -10.42 13.45 2.42
C SER A 246 -11.55 14.19 3.15
N PRO A 247 -12.71 14.41 2.50
CA PRO A 247 -13.89 15.00 3.13
C PRO A 247 -14.40 14.21 4.35
N GLU A 248 -14.20 12.89 4.32
CA GLU A 248 -14.62 11.94 5.35
C GLU A 248 -13.63 11.87 6.52
N GLY A 249 -12.49 12.57 6.44
CA GLY A 249 -11.47 12.60 7.48
C GLY A 249 -10.74 11.27 7.69
N GLY A 250 -10.15 11.10 8.87
CA GLY A 250 -9.44 9.88 9.22
C GLY A 250 -10.34 8.68 9.48
N GLU A 251 -9.88 7.47 9.16
CA GLU A 251 -10.61 6.22 9.46
C GLU A 251 -9.72 5.18 10.15
N ARG A 252 -10.36 4.20 10.80
CA ARG A 252 -9.69 3.02 11.37
C ARG A 252 -10.07 1.80 10.57
N ILE A 253 -9.10 0.94 10.32
CA ILE A 253 -9.29 -0.30 9.58
C ILE A 253 -8.68 -1.48 10.32
N ILE A 254 -9.25 -2.66 10.07
CA ILE A 254 -8.70 -3.95 10.47
C ILE A 254 -8.37 -4.71 9.19
N GLN A 255 -7.20 -5.34 9.18
CA GLN A 255 -6.71 -6.10 8.05
C GLN A 255 -6.36 -7.51 8.51
N LEU A 256 -6.52 -8.48 7.63
CA LEU A 256 -6.00 -9.83 7.83
C LEU A 256 -5.30 -10.25 6.54
N GLN A 257 -4.11 -10.80 6.68
CA GLN A 257 -3.36 -11.41 5.59
C GLN A 257 -3.15 -12.86 5.93
N TYR A 258 -3.42 -13.73 4.97
CA TYR A 258 -3.09 -15.14 5.06
C TYR A 258 -2.35 -15.54 3.79
N VAL A 259 -1.14 -16.09 3.95
CA VAL A 259 -0.35 -16.67 2.87
C VAL A 259 -0.28 -18.17 3.08
N PHE A 260 -0.84 -18.89 2.11
CA PHE A 260 -0.74 -20.32 2.00
C PHE A 260 0.52 -20.66 1.19
N ASP A 261 1.45 -21.33 1.85
CA ASP A 261 2.60 -21.96 1.22
C ASP A 261 2.30 -23.46 1.11
N PRO A 262 2.22 -24.02 -0.11
CA PRO A 262 1.82 -25.41 -0.29
C PRO A 262 2.82 -26.46 0.21
N GLU A 263 4.07 -26.10 0.55
CA GLU A 263 5.21 -27.02 0.85
C GLU A 263 5.32 -28.27 -0.05
#